data_AF-A0A3B9KYK8-F1
#
_entry.id   AF-A0A3B9KYK8-F1
#
_cell.length_a   1.000
_cell.length_b   1.000
_cell.length_c   1.000
_cell.angle_alpha   90.00
_cell.angle_beta   90.00
_cell.angle_gamma   90.00
#
_symmetry.space_group_name_H-M   'P 1'
#
loop_
_entity.id
_entity.type
_entity.pdbx_description
1 polymer ?
#
loop_
_entity_poly.entity_id
_entity_poly.type
_entity_poly.pdbx_seq_one_letter_code
_entity_poly.pdbx_strand_id
1 'polypeptide(L)'
;MTRSRLPLVVGLSVVMSMPALGEISGETGVPVAEADQLSEHFRQFVDDAIDEGLLAPAGSNPQATPVFRGRLDSAEPSRPVPMSTGCTAETELDFAPYISLSSYEDFLHWRAQKLSDQESIHPIEMAMAYITIGLFAEARLQLADLEGQNAELLRDFSHFLEEGRVTRIDALNQAAECNPSAAIWQSLAKVTMLDPDGVSQLNASLTLYRKLPWYLKIRFAAMAVPALDQMGEPLLAEKMMADFTAEQIARSPRLSLNQAILDMYKGGLVADEGLRPFLRNSDLRSVAAAALLKHGFPVETEVQNEVVGNIVENVQRMPDGQNIRTNLRAMLDRPAEITDYETISRLASLPTLQEPETRQLLSAQLVRRLEADFSKDDHFFKVAAMSATFLNRDLLGESDEAAEVLKSATIVAADLGLVNVVNEFANDIKQDDDLASKRAEMAFRMFDVTALRNLSGTDPNNTDVTRLAAMSAIMARDTMWLQTLVSKVSLDAATLVDLIECDAVYGDWVLPENFYVAAEQIADEQYIARAQAVLALRARGSATGSRKIHLNEIPENLQLISQLLDSTIGGAL
;
A
#
# COMPACT_ATOMS: atom_id res chain seq x y z
N MET A 1 30.93 37.28 33.13
CA MET A 1 31.35 37.30 34.55
C MET A 1 30.24 36.61 35.35
N THR A 2 30.40 35.30 35.58
CA THR A 2 30.87 34.69 36.83
C THR A 2 29.81 34.54 37.93
N ARG A 3 29.46 33.26 38.16
CA ARG A 3 29.43 32.56 39.46
C ARG A 3 28.19 32.82 40.35
N SER A 4 27.67 31.89 41.16
CA SER A 4 28.00 30.50 41.53
C SER A 4 27.09 30.08 42.70
N ARG A 5 26.59 28.83 42.66
CA ARG A 5 26.39 27.84 43.75
C ARG A 5 25.47 28.14 44.97
N LEU A 6 24.45 27.28 45.16
CA LEU A 6 24.17 26.29 46.26
C LEU A 6 24.80 26.53 47.66
N PRO A 7 24.34 25.90 48.78
CA PRO A 7 23.16 25.03 49.06
C PRO A 7 22.48 25.31 50.43
N LEU A 8 21.39 24.60 50.80
CA LEU A 8 21.25 24.08 52.17
C LEU A 8 20.27 22.90 52.27
N VAL A 9 20.81 21.80 52.79
CA VAL A 9 20.14 20.59 53.27
C VAL A 9 19.82 20.75 54.76
N VAL A 10 18.67 20.25 55.21
CA VAL A 10 18.29 19.72 56.55
C VAL A 10 16.79 19.44 56.43
N GLY A 11 16.19 18.29 56.76
CA GLY A 11 16.60 17.14 57.56
C GLY A 11 15.43 16.77 58.49
N LEU A 12 15.14 15.47 58.60
CA LEU A 12 14.26 14.80 59.60
C LEU A 12 12.74 15.03 59.51
N SER A 13 11.83 14.08 59.80
CA SER A 13 11.84 12.63 60.01
C SER A 13 10.40 12.23 60.41
N VAL A 14 9.90 11.12 59.84
CA VAL A 14 9.09 10.02 60.44
C VAL A 14 8.05 10.39 61.52
N VAL A 15 6.77 10.03 61.31
CA VAL A 15 6.05 8.92 61.98
C VAL A 15 4.60 8.82 61.46
N MET A 16 4.24 7.56 61.22
CA MET A 16 2.96 6.94 60.92
C MET A 16 1.69 7.58 61.50
N SER A 17 0.62 7.55 60.71
CA SER A 17 -0.63 6.84 61.05
C SER A 17 -1.64 6.94 59.90
N MET A 18 -2.07 5.78 59.39
CA MET A 18 -3.41 5.61 58.81
C MET A 18 -4.30 5.04 59.92
N PRO A 19 -5.59 5.42 60.01
CA PRO A 19 -6.57 4.79 59.13
C PRO A 19 -7.69 5.71 58.59
N ALA A 20 -8.33 5.17 57.55
CA ALA A 20 -9.72 5.31 57.15
C ALA A 20 -10.18 6.59 56.40
N LEU A 21 -10.36 6.38 55.09
CA LEU A 21 -11.53 6.76 54.25
C LEU A 21 -12.12 8.15 54.43
N GLY A 22 -11.89 9.00 53.44
CA GLY A 22 -12.67 10.21 53.19
C GLY A 22 -12.05 11.15 52.16
N GLU A 23 -12.57 11.10 50.94
CA GLU A 23 -12.60 12.18 49.93
C GLU A 23 -11.34 12.64 49.18
N ILE A 24 -11.62 12.99 47.93
CA ILE A 24 -10.77 13.25 46.77
C ILE A 24 -10.33 14.71 46.73
N SER A 25 -9.09 14.96 46.32
CA SER A 25 -8.60 16.14 45.56
C SER A 25 -7.21 15.76 45.03
N GLY A 26 -6.99 15.51 43.72
CA GLY A 26 -6.68 16.51 42.68
C GLY A 26 -5.33 17.18 42.97
N GLU A 27 -4.25 17.13 42.19
CA GLU A 27 -3.89 16.82 40.79
C GLU A 27 -2.42 16.27 40.84
N THR A 28 -1.83 15.59 39.85
CA THR A 28 -1.32 16.17 38.59
C THR A 28 -0.93 15.11 37.56
N GLY A 29 -1.52 15.22 36.37
CA GLY A 29 -0.80 15.11 35.09
C GLY A 29 -0.34 13.73 34.61
N VAL A 30 -1.27 12.82 34.32
CA VAL A 30 -1.04 11.79 33.30
C VAL A 30 -1.74 12.28 32.02
N PRO A 31 -1.05 12.37 30.88
CA PRO A 31 -1.72 12.71 29.63
C PRO A 31 -2.81 11.66 29.36
N VAL A 32 -4.03 12.12 29.07
CA VAL A 32 -5.26 11.30 28.92
C VAL A 32 -5.06 10.11 27.96
N ALA A 33 -4.20 10.25 26.95
CA ALA A 33 -3.84 9.18 26.03
C ALA A 33 -3.10 7.99 26.67
N GLU A 34 -2.25 8.22 27.68
CA GLU A 34 -1.57 7.14 28.40
C GLU A 34 -2.50 6.46 29.41
N ALA A 35 -3.44 7.21 30.01
CA ALA A 35 -4.43 6.65 30.93
C ALA A 35 -5.42 5.73 30.20
N ASP A 36 -5.82 6.10 28.98
CA ASP A 36 -6.70 5.30 28.14
C ASP A 36 -5.98 4.03 27.64
N GLN A 37 -4.73 4.14 27.17
CA GLN A 37 -3.90 2.98 26.80
C GLN A 37 -3.61 2.04 27.97
N LEU A 38 -3.32 2.58 29.17
CA LEU A 38 -3.15 1.79 30.39
C LEU A 38 -4.44 1.09 30.80
N SER A 39 -5.61 1.68 30.56
CA SER A 39 -6.91 1.06 30.86
C SER A 39 -7.23 -0.10 29.93
N GLU A 40 -6.82 0.00 28.66
CA GLU A 40 -7.04 -1.02 27.64
C GLU A 40 -6.11 -2.21 27.86
N HIS A 41 -4.82 -1.96 28.14
CA HIS A 41 -3.86 -3.00 28.51
C HIS A 41 -4.17 -3.64 29.86
N PHE A 42 -4.78 -2.91 30.80
CA PHE A 42 -5.19 -3.48 32.09
C PHE A 42 -6.44 -4.36 31.95
N ARG A 43 -7.41 -3.97 31.12
CA ARG A 43 -8.57 -4.82 30.82
C ARG A 43 -8.17 -6.09 30.08
N GLN A 44 -7.33 -5.97 29.06
CA GLN A 44 -6.81 -7.12 28.33
C GLN A 44 -6.00 -8.05 29.24
N PHE A 45 -5.19 -7.50 30.16
CA PHE A 45 -4.49 -8.29 31.18
C PHE A 45 -5.43 -8.99 32.16
N VAL A 46 -6.52 -8.34 32.59
CA VAL A 46 -7.51 -8.94 33.49
C VAL A 46 -8.29 -10.04 32.78
N ASP A 47 -8.66 -9.82 31.52
CA ASP A 47 -9.34 -10.81 30.68
C ASP A 47 -8.43 -12.01 30.40
N ASP A 48 -7.17 -11.77 30.01
CA ASP A 48 -6.16 -12.83 29.82
C ASP A 48 -5.89 -13.60 31.14
N ALA A 49 -5.88 -12.91 32.29
CA ALA A 49 -5.66 -13.54 33.60
C ALA A 49 -6.89 -14.30 34.13
N ILE A 50 -8.10 -13.95 33.70
CA ILE A 50 -9.32 -14.71 33.94
C ILE A 50 -9.35 -15.95 33.04
N ASP A 51 -9.00 -15.79 31.75
CA ASP A 51 -8.91 -16.86 30.77
C ASP A 51 -7.82 -17.90 31.11
N GLU A 52 -6.70 -17.46 31.68
CA GLU A 52 -5.63 -18.33 32.19
C GLU A 52 -5.91 -18.91 33.60
N GLY A 53 -7.04 -18.56 34.22
CA GLY A 53 -7.45 -19.06 35.54
C GLY A 53 -6.61 -18.56 36.72
N LEU A 54 -5.89 -17.45 36.53
CA LEU A 54 -5.04 -16.82 37.54
C LEU A 54 -5.83 -15.90 38.49
N LEU A 55 -6.99 -15.42 38.04
CA LEU A 55 -7.93 -14.62 38.83
C LEU A 55 -9.30 -15.30 38.87
N ALA A 56 -9.92 -15.33 40.06
CA ALA A 56 -11.29 -15.76 40.25
C ALA A 56 -12.12 -14.63 40.89
N PRO A 57 -13.39 -14.44 40.49
CA PRO A 57 -14.22 -13.37 41.03
C PRO A 57 -14.48 -13.57 42.52
N ALA A 58 -14.57 -12.46 43.26
CA ALA A 58 -14.85 -12.49 44.70
C ALA A 58 -16.26 -13.06 44.96
N GLY A 59 -16.33 -14.33 45.35
CA GLY A 59 -17.57 -15.05 45.66
C GLY A 59 -17.59 -16.53 45.29
N SER A 60 -16.65 -17.01 44.46
CA SER A 60 -16.54 -18.43 44.11
C SER A 60 -15.82 -19.23 45.20
N ASN A 61 -16.47 -20.29 45.71
CA ASN A 61 -15.93 -21.18 46.73
C ASN A 61 -14.74 -21.98 46.16
N PRO A 62 -13.56 -22.05 46.82
CA PRO A 62 -12.36 -22.61 46.23
C PRO A 62 -12.35 -24.14 46.39
N GLN A 63 -13.00 -24.85 45.46
CA GLN A 63 -12.79 -26.29 45.25
C GLN A 63 -12.63 -26.62 43.78
N ALA A 64 -11.65 -26.00 43.13
CA ALA A 64 -11.01 -26.57 41.96
C ALA A 64 -9.52 -26.25 42.07
N THR A 65 -8.71 -27.27 42.33
CA THR A 65 -7.25 -27.17 42.22
C THR A 65 -6.89 -26.70 40.81
N PRO A 66 -6.16 -25.58 40.65
CA PRO A 66 -5.74 -25.12 39.34
C PRO A 66 -4.68 -26.08 38.79
N VAL A 67 -4.98 -26.71 37.65
CA VAL A 67 -3.99 -27.50 36.91
C VAL A 67 -3.15 -26.52 36.10
N PHE A 68 -1.94 -26.28 36.57
CA PHE A 68 -0.92 -25.46 35.89
C PHE A 68 -0.51 -26.15 34.58
N ARG A 69 -1.00 -25.69 33.40
CA ARG A 69 -0.49 -26.11 32.10
C ARG A 69 0.68 -25.22 31.68
N GLY A 70 1.87 -25.52 32.22
CA GLY A 70 3.12 -24.97 31.72
C GLY A 70 3.71 -25.81 30.58
N ARG A 71 4.01 -25.13 29.46
CA ARG A 71 4.99 -25.43 28.39
C ARG A 71 5.09 -26.85 27.79
N LEU A 72 4.76 -26.89 26.49
CA LEU A 72 5.39 -27.64 25.38
C LEU A 72 5.90 -29.06 25.68
N ASP A 73 5.06 -30.05 25.34
CA ASP A 73 5.54 -31.29 24.73
C ASP A 73 5.00 -31.38 23.30
N SER A 74 5.93 -31.48 22.35
CA SER A 74 5.67 -31.64 20.93
C SER A 74 5.26 -33.08 20.62
N ALA A 75 4.32 -33.20 19.66
CA ALA A 75 3.89 -34.41 18.96
C ALA A 75 2.82 -35.29 19.66
N GLU A 76 1.55 -34.91 19.47
CA GLU A 76 0.50 -35.88 19.16
C GLU A 76 -0.23 -35.45 17.88
N PRO A 77 -0.46 -36.36 16.91
CA PRO A 77 -1.28 -36.03 15.76
C PRO A 77 -2.71 -35.79 16.25
N SER A 78 -3.21 -34.58 16.04
CA SER A 78 -4.60 -34.18 16.25
C SER A 78 -5.51 -35.18 15.54
N ARG A 79 -6.08 -36.12 16.31
CA ARG A 79 -7.22 -36.92 15.84
C ARG A 79 -8.34 -35.94 15.52
N PRO A 80 -8.92 -35.95 14.31
CA PRO A 80 -10.10 -35.15 14.03
C PRO A 80 -11.19 -35.60 14.99
N VAL A 81 -11.62 -34.70 15.87
CA VAL A 81 -12.85 -34.87 16.65
C VAL A 81 -13.97 -34.94 15.60
N PRO A 82 -14.74 -36.04 15.52
CA PRO A 82 -15.84 -36.11 14.59
C PRO A 82 -16.83 -34.98 14.92
N MET A 83 -16.99 -34.04 13.98
CA MET A 83 -18.06 -33.05 14.03
C MET A 83 -19.38 -33.80 14.13
N SER A 84 -20.09 -33.63 15.25
CA SER A 84 -21.44 -34.15 15.40
C SER A 84 -22.36 -33.40 14.44
N THR A 85 -22.66 -34.02 13.29
CA THR A 85 -23.58 -33.56 12.25
C THR A 85 -25.04 -33.71 12.70
N GLY A 86 -25.46 -32.97 13.72
CA GLY A 86 -26.84 -32.89 14.13
C GLY A 86 -27.13 -31.52 14.71
N CYS A 87 -28.10 -30.81 14.13
CA CYS A 87 -28.64 -29.59 14.72
C CYS A 87 -29.21 -29.94 16.10
N THR A 88 -28.51 -29.56 17.16
CA THR A 88 -29.07 -29.53 18.50
C THR A 88 -30.05 -28.36 18.54
N ALA A 89 -31.26 -28.61 19.01
CA ALA A 89 -32.46 -27.81 18.77
C ALA A 89 -32.46 -26.38 19.39
N GLU A 90 -31.33 -25.86 19.87
CA GLU A 90 -31.27 -24.61 20.64
C GLU A 90 -30.12 -23.70 20.19
N THR A 91 -29.61 -23.80 18.96
CA THR A 91 -28.68 -22.78 18.43
C THR A 91 -29.47 -21.51 18.09
N GLU A 92 -29.68 -20.67 19.11
CA GLU A 92 -30.50 -19.45 19.06
C GLU A 92 -29.63 -18.21 18.85
N LEU A 93 -29.34 -17.87 17.60
CA LEU A 93 -28.98 -16.49 17.24
C LEU A 93 -30.24 -15.72 16.81
N ASP A 94 -31.34 -15.90 17.55
CA ASP A 94 -32.60 -15.20 17.35
C ASP A 94 -32.81 -14.11 18.40
N PHE A 95 -32.65 -12.86 17.99
CA PHE A 95 -32.80 -11.69 18.85
C PHE A 95 -34.18 -11.03 18.72
N ALA A 96 -35.09 -11.58 17.91
CA ALA A 96 -36.44 -11.03 17.75
C ALA A 96 -37.23 -10.91 19.07
N PRO A 97 -37.11 -11.84 20.05
CA PRO A 97 -37.79 -11.70 21.34
C PRO A 97 -37.38 -10.47 22.16
N TYR A 98 -36.22 -9.87 21.86
CA TYR A 98 -35.64 -8.75 22.60
C TYR A 98 -35.83 -7.41 21.90
N ILE A 99 -36.71 -7.32 20.89
CA ILE A 99 -36.90 -6.10 20.08
C ILE A 99 -37.31 -4.87 20.90
N SER A 100 -37.91 -5.07 22.07
CA SER A 100 -38.28 -3.99 23.00
C SER A 100 -37.10 -3.43 23.80
N LEU A 101 -35.94 -4.09 23.80
CA LEU A 101 -34.75 -3.64 24.51
C LEU A 101 -33.97 -2.63 23.66
N SER A 102 -34.29 -1.35 23.85
CA SER A 102 -33.62 -0.27 23.11
C SER A 102 -32.59 0.48 23.95
N SER A 103 -32.71 0.39 25.26
CA SER A 103 -31.87 1.09 26.24
C SER A 103 -31.54 0.20 27.44
N TYR A 104 -30.58 0.64 28.26
CA TYR A 104 -30.28 -0.02 29.53
C TYR A 104 -31.48 0.01 30.49
N GLU A 105 -32.30 1.06 30.46
CA GLU A 105 -33.51 1.17 31.29
C GLU A 105 -34.56 0.13 30.89
N ASP A 106 -34.79 -0.08 29.59
CA ASP A 106 -35.67 -1.14 29.08
C ASP A 106 -35.20 -2.52 29.54
N PHE A 107 -33.88 -2.75 29.53
CA PHE A 107 -33.27 -3.98 30.02
C PHE A 107 -33.52 -4.19 31.52
N LEU A 108 -33.38 -3.16 32.35
CA LEU A 108 -33.67 -3.25 33.78
C LEU A 108 -35.15 -3.59 34.03
N HIS A 109 -36.06 -2.98 33.27
CA HIS A 109 -37.49 -3.28 33.36
C HIS A 109 -37.81 -4.72 32.93
N TRP A 110 -37.26 -5.17 31.81
CA TRP A 110 -37.40 -6.55 31.34
C TRP A 110 -36.87 -7.55 32.37
N ARG A 111 -35.69 -7.30 32.93
CA ARG A 111 -35.08 -8.16 33.96
C ARG A 111 -35.95 -8.22 35.22
N ALA A 112 -36.48 -7.08 35.67
CA ALA A 112 -37.34 -7.02 36.83
C ALA A 112 -38.66 -7.80 36.61
N GLN A 113 -39.25 -7.70 35.42
CA GLN A 113 -40.45 -8.45 35.05
C GLN A 113 -40.17 -9.95 34.95
N LYS A 114 -39.04 -10.35 34.37
CA LYS A 114 -38.65 -11.77 34.29
C LYS A 114 -38.44 -12.38 35.67
N LEU A 115 -37.78 -11.65 36.57
CA LEU A 115 -37.57 -12.08 37.96
C LEU A 115 -38.83 -12.01 38.83
N SER A 116 -39.88 -11.31 38.41
CA SER A 116 -41.19 -11.40 39.08
C SER A 116 -41.95 -12.67 38.70
N ASP A 117 -41.72 -13.17 37.48
CA ASP A 117 -42.40 -14.36 36.94
C ASP A 117 -41.60 -15.65 37.17
N GLN A 118 -40.28 -15.56 37.36
CA GLN A 118 -39.34 -16.68 37.48
C GLN A 118 -38.34 -16.44 38.62
N GLU A 119 -37.87 -17.51 39.26
CA GLU A 119 -36.92 -17.42 40.39
C GLU A 119 -35.50 -17.02 39.93
N SER A 120 -35.11 -17.39 38.71
CA SER A 120 -33.85 -17.00 38.08
C SER A 120 -33.99 -16.96 36.56
N ILE A 121 -33.14 -16.15 35.91
CA ILE A 121 -33.06 -16.07 34.45
C ILE A 121 -31.93 -16.98 34.00
N HIS A 122 -32.17 -17.80 32.97
CA HIS A 122 -31.14 -18.70 32.44
C HIS A 122 -29.95 -17.90 31.88
N PRO A 123 -28.68 -18.30 32.11
CA PRO A 123 -27.55 -17.44 31.73
C PRO A 123 -27.44 -17.21 30.21
N ILE A 124 -27.89 -18.15 29.37
CA ILE A 124 -28.00 -17.94 27.90
C ILE A 124 -29.00 -16.82 27.58
N GLU A 125 -30.18 -16.82 28.21
CA GLU A 125 -31.21 -15.79 28.00
C GLU A 125 -30.71 -14.42 28.46
N MET A 126 -29.99 -14.39 29.58
CA MET A 126 -29.36 -13.17 30.10
C MET A 126 -28.25 -12.66 29.17
N ALA A 127 -27.41 -13.56 28.65
CA ALA A 127 -26.35 -13.21 27.69
C ALA A 127 -26.93 -12.64 26.39
N MET A 128 -27.99 -13.24 25.84
CA MET A 128 -28.67 -12.70 24.65
C MET A 128 -29.27 -11.32 24.89
N ALA A 129 -29.85 -11.09 26.08
CA ALA A 129 -30.36 -9.78 26.47
C ALA A 129 -29.23 -8.74 26.58
N TYR A 130 -28.08 -9.10 27.17
CA TYR A 130 -26.90 -8.22 27.25
C TYR A 130 -26.32 -7.90 25.86
N ILE A 131 -26.18 -8.91 24.99
CA ILE A 131 -25.75 -8.72 23.59
C ILE A 131 -26.69 -7.75 22.87
N THR A 132 -28.01 -7.87 23.11
CA THR A 132 -29.02 -7.01 22.46
C THR A 132 -28.80 -5.53 22.74
N ILE A 133 -28.34 -5.17 23.94
CA ILE A 133 -28.08 -3.78 24.34
C ILE A 133 -26.60 -3.37 24.23
N GLY A 134 -25.72 -4.26 23.77
CA GLY A 134 -24.31 -3.98 23.53
C GLY A 134 -23.37 -4.16 24.72
N LEU A 135 -23.80 -4.87 25.76
CA LEU A 135 -23.00 -5.22 26.92
C LEU A 135 -22.29 -6.57 26.69
N PHE A 136 -21.32 -6.57 25.79
CA PHE A 136 -20.64 -7.77 25.29
C PHE A 136 -19.79 -8.45 26.37
N ALA A 137 -19.05 -7.68 27.17
CA ALA A 137 -18.25 -8.21 28.26
C ALA A 137 -19.13 -8.89 29.33
N GLU A 138 -20.24 -8.25 29.70
CA GLU A 138 -21.21 -8.80 30.65
C GLU A 138 -21.88 -10.07 30.11
N ALA A 139 -22.17 -10.13 28.82
CA ALA A 139 -22.67 -11.34 28.18
C ALA A 139 -21.64 -12.49 28.27
N ARG A 140 -20.37 -12.22 27.97
CA ARG A 140 -19.29 -13.22 28.10
C ARG A 140 -19.12 -13.71 29.54
N LEU A 141 -19.23 -12.82 30.52
CA LEU A 141 -19.19 -13.18 31.94
C LEU A 141 -20.33 -14.12 32.34
N GLN A 142 -21.55 -13.92 31.82
CA GLN A 142 -22.66 -14.86 32.07
C GLN A 142 -22.42 -16.25 31.45
N LEU A 143 -21.61 -16.30 30.39
CA LEU A 143 -21.31 -17.52 29.66
C LEU A 143 -20.04 -18.22 30.15
N ALA A 144 -19.19 -17.58 30.98
CA ALA A 144 -17.85 -18.08 31.30
C ALA A 144 -17.85 -19.54 31.80
N ASP A 145 -18.72 -19.86 32.76
CA ASP A 145 -18.78 -21.18 33.38
C ASP A 145 -19.68 -22.20 32.64
N LEU A 146 -20.29 -21.81 31.51
CA LEU A 146 -21.21 -22.68 30.76
C LEU A 146 -20.49 -23.49 29.68
N GLU A 147 -20.46 -24.81 29.82
CA GLU A 147 -19.99 -25.71 28.76
C GLU A 147 -21.08 -25.94 27.70
N GLY A 148 -20.67 -26.08 26.44
CA GLY A 148 -21.56 -26.47 25.34
C GLY A 148 -21.48 -25.54 24.11
N GLN A 149 -21.89 -26.10 22.96
CA GLN A 149 -21.78 -25.45 21.64
C GLN A 149 -22.50 -24.09 21.58
N ASN A 150 -23.63 -23.92 22.26
CA ASN A 150 -24.37 -22.65 22.28
C ASN A 150 -23.65 -21.54 23.05
N ALA A 151 -23.11 -21.88 24.23
CA ALA A 151 -22.35 -20.92 25.03
C ALA A 151 -21.07 -20.49 24.29
N GLU A 152 -20.39 -21.46 23.68
CA GLU A 152 -19.25 -21.20 22.78
C GLU A 152 -19.61 -20.30 21.60
N LEU A 153 -20.70 -20.59 20.88
CA LEU A 153 -21.17 -19.79 19.76
C LEU A 153 -21.49 -18.34 20.20
N LEU A 154 -22.16 -18.17 21.34
CA LEU A 154 -22.50 -16.83 21.84
C LEU A 154 -21.29 -16.05 22.33
N ARG A 155 -20.26 -16.70 22.89
CA ARG A 155 -19.00 -16.04 23.23
C ARG A 155 -18.31 -15.52 21.98
N ASP A 156 -18.15 -16.34 20.95
CA ASP A 156 -17.56 -15.92 19.68
C ASP A 156 -18.38 -14.81 19.01
N PHE A 157 -19.70 -14.97 19.02
CA PHE A 157 -20.60 -13.98 18.44
C PHE A 157 -20.49 -12.64 19.17
N SER A 158 -20.31 -12.66 20.49
CA SER A 158 -20.04 -11.46 21.27
C SER A 158 -18.70 -10.81 20.90
N HIS A 159 -17.62 -11.57 20.72
CA HIS A 159 -16.34 -11.04 20.20
C HIS A 159 -16.49 -10.47 18.80
N PHE A 160 -17.20 -11.16 17.91
CA PHE A 160 -17.46 -10.71 16.55
C PHE A 160 -18.20 -9.36 16.55
N LEU A 161 -19.23 -9.22 17.38
CA LEU A 161 -19.98 -7.97 17.49
C LEU A 161 -19.23 -6.86 18.22
N GLU A 162 -18.24 -7.15 19.05
CA GLU A 162 -17.44 -6.12 19.74
C GLU A 162 -16.27 -5.65 18.87
N GLU A 163 -15.46 -6.59 18.39
CA GLU A 163 -14.21 -6.36 17.68
C GLU A 163 -14.39 -6.25 16.16
N GLY A 164 -15.53 -6.71 15.63
CA GLY A 164 -15.76 -6.78 14.18
C GLY A 164 -14.99 -7.92 13.50
N ARG A 165 -14.48 -8.88 14.28
CA ARG A 165 -13.57 -9.94 13.83
C ARG A 165 -14.26 -11.29 13.79
N VAL A 166 -14.15 -12.00 12.66
CA VAL A 166 -14.70 -13.35 12.51
C VAL A 166 -13.65 -14.36 12.94
N THR A 167 -13.89 -15.03 14.07
CA THR A 167 -12.97 -16.04 14.63
C THR A 167 -13.32 -17.46 14.17
N ARG A 168 -14.61 -17.82 14.13
CA ARG A 168 -15.11 -19.13 13.68
C ARG A 168 -16.29 -18.99 12.72
N ILE A 169 -16.00 -18.82 11.43
CA ILE A 169 -17.05 -18.77 10.40
C ILE A 169 -17.83 -20.10 10.29
N ASP A 170 -17.15 -21.23 10.53
CA ASP A 170 -17.78 -22.56 10.48
C ASP A 170 -18.91 -22.72 11.50
N ALA A 171 -18.74 -22.14 12.70
CA ALA A 171 -19.77 -22.14 13.74
C ALA A 171 -21.00 -21.34 13.31
N LEU A 172 -20.81 -20.20 12.63
CA LEU A 172 -21.91 -19.40 12.07
C LEU A 172 -22.57 -20.09 10.86
N ASN A 173 -21.79 -20.79 10.03
CA ASN A 173 -22.32 -21.61 8.94
C ASN A 173 -23.25 -22.71 9.49
N GLN A 174 -22.78 -23.45 10.49
CA GLN A 174 -23.56 -24.47 11.15
C GLN A 174 -24.82 -23.90 11.83
N ALA A 175 -24.70 -22.75 12.50
CA ALA A 175 -25.85 -22.08 13.12
C ALA A 175 -26.90 -21.67 12.08
N ALA A 176 -26.48 -21.15 10.92
CA ALA A 176 -27.39 -20.77 9.84
C ALA A 176 -28.06 -21.96 9.15
N GLU A 177 -27.38 -23.10 9.05
CA GLU A 177 -27.98 -24.36 8.58
C GLU A 177 -29.07 -24.87 9.54
N CYS A 178 -28.88 -24.67 10.84
CA CYS A 178 -29.79 -25.14 11.87
C CYS A 178 -30.95 -24.18 12.17
N ASN A 179 -30.72 -22.87 12.07
CA ASN A 179 -31.71 -21.84 12.39
C ASN A 179 -31.72 -20.71 11.34
N PRO A 180 -32.83 -20.48 10.62
CA PRO A 180 -32.95 -19.40 9.65
C PRO A 180 -32.65 -18.00 10.22
N SER A 181 -32.88 -17.77 11.51
CA SER A 181 -32.59 -16.49 12.17
C SER A 181 -31.08 -16.21 12.24
N ALA A 182 -30.23 -17.24 12.22
CA ALA A 182 -28.77 -17.09 12.21
C ALA A 182 -28.20 -16.70 10.83
N ALA A 183 -28.98 -16.86 9.74
CA ALA A 183 -28.52 -16.57 8.39
C ALA A 183 -28.10 -15.10 8.19
N ILE A 184 -28.76 -14.16 8.89
CA ILE A 184 -28.40 -12.75 8.81
C ILE A 184 -27.00 -12.49 9.39
N TRP A 185 -26.63 -13.18 10.46
CA TRP A 185 -25.33 -13.06 11.12
C TRP A 185 -24.22 -13.75 10.34
N GLN A 186 -24.50 -14.91 9.74
CA GLN A 186 -23.61 -15.55 8.77
C GLN A 186 -23.33 -14.61 7.59
N SER A 187 -24.38 -13.98 7.03
CA SER A 187 -24.20 -13.05 5.92
C SER A 187 -23.37 -11.83 6.31
N LEU A 188 -23.54 -11.29 7.53
CA LEU A 188 -22.71 -10.21 8.05
C LEU A 188 -21.25 -10.63 8.15
N ALA A 189 -20.98 -11.80 8.73
CA ALA A 189 -19.63 -12.32 8.90
C ALA A 189 -18.93 -12.44 7.53
N LYS A 190 -19.60 -13.03 6.54
CA LYS A 190 -19.09 -13.11 5.16
C LYS A 190 -18.86 -11.73 4.53
N VAL A 191 -19.78 -10.78 4.69
CA VAL A 191 -19.61 -9.41 4.18
C VAL A 191 -18.43 -8.71 4.85
N THR A 192 -18.26 -8.83 6.17
CA THR A 192 -17.10 -8.26 6.88
C THR A 192 -15.79 -8.91 6.48
N MET A 193 -15.85 -10.17 6.05
CA MET A 193 -14.75 -10.90 5.44
C MET A 193 -14.62 -10.61 3.94
N LEU A 194 -15.31 -9.63 3.36
CA LEU A 194 -15.28 -9.29 1.92
C LEU A 194 -15.58 -10.45 0.96
N ASP A 195 -16.37 -11.44 1.41
CA ASP A 195 -16.83 -12.57 0.59
C ASP A 195 -18.09 -12.17 -0.22
N PRO A 196 -18.05 -12.20 -1.57
CA PRO A 196 -19.19 -11.89 -2.45
C PRO A 196 -20.45 -12.71 -2.17
N ASP A 197 -20.31 -13.95 -1.71
CA ASP A 197 -21.46 -14.78 -1.34
C ASP A 197 -22.25 -14.12 -0.20
N GLY A 198 -21.55 -13.45 0.72
CA GLY A 198 -22.15 -12.68 1.81
C GLY A 198 -23.11 -11.59 1.33
N VAL A 199 -22.78 -10.89 0.25
CA VAL A 199 -23.64 -9.83 -0.34
C VAL A 199 -24.96 -10.41 -0.83
N SER A 200 -24.89 -11.54 -1.54
CA SER A 200 -26.06 -12.22 -2.08
C SER A 200 -26.98 -12.72 -0.94
N GLN A 201 -26.39 -13.32 0.09
CA GLN A 201 -27.08 -13.84 1.27
C GLN A 201 -27.69 -12.72 2.11
N LEU A 202 -26.98 -11.61 2.25
CA LEU A 202 -27.44 -10.43 2.98
C LEU A 202 -28.65 -9.80 2.27
N ASN A 203 -28.59 -9.63 0.95
CA ASN A 203 -29.70 -9.10 0.16
C ASN A 203 -30.95 -10.00 0.27
N ALA A 204 -30.78 -11.33 0.31
CA ALA A 204 -31.88 -12.27 0.54
C ALA A 204 -32.45 -12.18 1.97
N SER A 205 -31.60 -11.86 2.95
CA SER A 205 -31.94 -11.85 4.38
C SER A 205 -32.32 -10.47 4.94
N LEU A 206 -32.46 -9.43 4.09
CA LEU A 206 -32.78 -8.06 4.53
C LEU A 206 -34.03 -7.95 5.41
N THR A 207 -35.02 -8.84 5.24
CA THR A 207 -36.23 -8.84 6.09
C THR A 207 -35.91 -9.17 7.54
N LEU A 208 -34.89 -10.01 7.80
CA LEU A 208 -34.41 -10.31 9.15
C LEU A 208 -33.69 -9.10 9.74
N TYR A 209 -32.87 -8.41 8.95
CA TYR A 209 -32.21 -7.16 9.36
C TYR A 209 -33.20 -6.11 9.88
N ARG A 210 -34.33 -5.92 9.18
CA ARG A 210 -35.35 -4.93 9.59
C ARG A 210 -35.98 -5.20 10.96
N LYS A 211 -35.95 -6.47 11.39
CA LYS A 211 -36.53 -6.93 12.67
C LYS A 211 -35.52 -6.96 13.82
N LEU A 212 -34.26 -6.59 13.56
CA LEU A 212 -33.25 -6.57 14.62
C LEU A 212 -33.56 -5.51 15.68
N PRO A 213 -33.26 -5.79 16.96
CA PRO A 213 -33.28 -4.77 18.01
C PRO A 213 -32.42 -3.56 17.65
N TRP A 214 -32.79 -2.39 18.19
CA TRP A 214 -32.23 -1.10 17.80
C TRP A 214 -30.70 -1.04 17.80
N TYR A 215 -30.07 -1.43 18.91
CA TYR A 215 -28.61 -1.37 19.04
C TYR A 215 -27.92 -2.36 18.08
N LEU A 216 -28.40 -3.60 18.01
CA LEU A 216 -27.89 -4.61 17.09
C LEU A 216 -28.01 -4.18 15.63
N LYS A 217 -29.11 -3.50 15.26
CA LYS A 217 -29.31 -2.96 13.92
C LYS A 217 -28.31 -1.87 13.56
N ILE A 218 -28.00 -0.97 14.50
CA ILE A 218 -26.93 0.04 14.33
C ILE A 218 -25.58 -0.67 14.20
N ARG A 219 -25.26 -1.62 15.08
CA ARG A 219 -23.97 -2.31 15.06
C ARG A 219 -23.79 -3.09 13.75
N PHE A 220 -24.83 -3.78 13.31
CA PHE A 220 -24.87 -4.48 12.03
C PHE A 220 -24.57 -3.51 10.88
N ALA A 221 -25.26 -2.37 10.81
CA ALA A 221 -25.01 -1.37 9.77
C ALA A 221 -23.58 -0.81 9.84
N ALA A 222 -23.06 -0.54 11.03
CA ALA A 222 -21.71 -0.02 11.23
C ALA A 222 -20.62 -0.98 10.75
N MET A 223 -20.88 -2.29 10.76
CA MET A 223 -19.97 -3.32 10.23
C MET A 223 -20.19 -3.55 8.73
N ALA A 224 -21.45 -3.64 8.29
CA ALA A 224 -21.79 -3.98 6.91
C ALA A 224 -21.53 -2.83 5.93
N VAL A 225 -21.91 -1.59 6.24
CA VAL A 225 -21.85 -0.49 5.27
C VAL A 225 -20.42 -0.21 4.81
N PRO A 226 -19.41 -0.10 5.69
CA PRO A 226 -18.03 0.07 5.24
C PRO A 226 -17.52 -1.11 4.41
N ALA A 227 -17.90 -2.34 4.74
CA ALA A 227 -17.50 -3.53 3.99
C ALA A 227 -18.19 -3.59 2.61
N LEU A 228 -19.47 -3.27 2.52
CA LEU A 228 -20.20 -3.15 1.26
C LEU A 228 -19.67 -2.02 0.39
N ASP A 229 -19.28 -0.89 0.99
CA ASP A 229 -18.56 0.15 0.27
C ASP A 229 -17.27 -0.44 -0.32
N GLN A 230 -16.45 -1.12 0.48
CA GLN A 230 -15.21 -1.77 0.00
C GLN A 230 -15.45 -2.74 -1.16
N MET A 231 -16.54 -3.48 -1.15
CA MET A 231 -16.90 -4.44 -2.20
C MET A 231 -17.56 -3.80 -3.43
N GLY A 232 -17.84 -2.48 -3.41
CA GLY A 232 -18.50 -1.79 -4.51
C GLY A 232 -20.01 -2.04 -4.60
N GLU A 233 -20.67 -2.32 -3.48
CA GLU A 233 -22.10 -2.68 -3.37
C GLU A 233 -22.93 -1.59 -2.64
N PRO A 234 -22.94 -0.34 -3.12
CA PRO A 234 -23.57 0.79 -2.44
C PRO A 234 -25.10 0.67 -2.38
N LEU A 235 -25.71 0.02 -3.37
CA LEU A 235 -27.17 -0.13 -3.44
C LEU A 235 -27.70 -0.98 -2.28
N LEU A 236 -26.95 -2.00 -1.86
CA LEU A 236 -27.32 -2.80 -0.71
C LEU A 236 -27.16 -2.01 0.59
N ALA A 237 -26.08 -1.24 0.71
CA ALA A 237 -25.86 -0.35 1.85
C ALA A 237 -26.94 0.75 1.93
N GLU A 238 -27.38 1.33 0.81
CA GLU A 238 -28.51 2.28 0.76
C GLU A 238 -29.82 1.64 1.23
N LYS A 239 -30.12 0.42 0.79
CA LYS A 239 -31.32 -0.32 1.24
C LYS A 239 -31.33 -0.55 2.75
N MET A 240 -30.17 -0.79 3.35
CA MET A 240 -30.04 -0.94 4.79
C MET A 240 -30.23 0.41 5.50
N MET A 241 -29.57 1.46 5.01
CA MET A 241 -29.67 2.79 5.60
C MET A 241 -31.07 3.42 5.48
N ALA A 242 -31.86 3.02 4.48
CA ALA A 242 -33.25 3.44 4.31
C ALA A 242 -34.19 3.03 5.47
N ASP A 243 -33.76 2.11 6.33
CA ASP A 243 -34.51 1.66 7.51
C ASP A 243 -34.30 2.57 8.74
N PHE A 244 -33.49 3.63 8.59
CA PHE A 244 -33.29 4.68 9.57
C PHE A 244 -33.86 6.02 9.09
N THR A 245 -34.43 6.77 10.03
CA THR A 245 -34.84 8.16 9.79
C THR A 245 -33.65 9.12 9.83
N ALA A 246 -33.77 10.29 9.22
CA ALA A 246 -32.71 11.31 9.25
C ALA A 246 -32.33 11.74 10.68
N GLU A 247 -33.32 11.81 11.59
CA GLU A 247 -33.08 12.13 13.01
C GLU A 247 -32.29 11.05 13.72
N GLN A 248 -32.56 9.78 13.42
CA GLN A 248 -31.83 8.63 13.96
C GLN A 248 -30.38 8.60 13.47
N ILE A 249 -30.16 8.89 12.19
CA ILE A 249 -28.82 8.99 11.60
C ILE A 249 -28.01 10.10 12.29
N ALA A 250 -28.61 11.28 12.46
CA ALA A 250 -27.95 12.43 13.09
C ALA A 250 -27.59 12.21 14.57
N ARG A 251 -28.33 11.37 15.30
CA ARG A 251 -28.07 11.06 16.72
C ARG A 251 -26.99 10.01 16.94
N SER A 252 -26.63 9.24 15.91
CA SER A 252 -25.64 8.17 16.02
C SER A 252 -24.40 8.49 15.18
N PRO A 253 -23.23 8.70 15.80
CA PRO A 253 -21.98 8.94 15.06
C PRO A 253 -21.67 7.85 14.04
N ARG A 254 -21.96 6.58 14.37
CA ARG A 254 -21.76 5.43 13.47
C ARG A 254 -22.68 5.49 12.24
N LEU A 255 -23.95 5.84 12.42
CA LEU A 255 -24.89 5.97 11.28
C LEU A 255 -24.56 7.21 10.44
N SER A 256 -24.15 8.31 11.08
CA SER A 256 -23.68 9.50 10.37
C SER A 256 -22.44 9.21 9.53
N LEU A 257 -21.48 8.43 10.04
CA LEU A 257 -20.34 7.95 9.27
C LEU A 257 -20.78 7.10 8.08
N ASN A 258 -21.67 6.12 8.29
CA ASN A 258 -22.20 5.27 7.22
C ASN A 258 -22.89 6.09 6.11
N GLN A 259 -23.63 7.12 6.49
CA GLN A 259 -24.25 8.04 5.54
C GLN A 259 -23.19 8.82 4.74
N ALA A 260 -22.15 9.33 5.40
CA ALA A 260 -21.06 10.03 4.74
C ALA A 260 -20.30 9.13 3.74
N ILE A 261 -20.08 7.85 4.08
CA ILE A 261 -19.50 6.85 3.16
C ILE A 261 -20.39 6.68 1.91
N LEU A 262 -21.71 6.56 2.09
CA LEU A 262 -22.65 6.45 0.96
C LEU A 262 -22.68 7.72 0.09
N ASP A 263 -22.55 8.89 0.71
CA ASP A 263 -22.56 10.16 0.00
C ASP A 263 -21.28 10.36 -0.85
N MET A 264 -20.16 9.73 -0.48
CA MET A 264 -18.97 9.66 -1.35
C MET A 264 -19.28 8.97 -2.68
N TYR A 265 -20.02 7.85 -2.65
CA TYR A 265 -20.37 7.11 -3.86
C TYR A 265 -21.24 7.94 -4.82
N LYS A 266 -22.02 8.89 -4.28
CA LYS A 266 -22.89 9.78 -5.06
C LYS A 266 -22.15 10.93 -5.76
N GLY A 267 -20.83 11.07 -5.56
CA GLY A 267 -19.98 11.97 -6.35
C GLY A 267 -20.15 13.47 -6.05
N GLY A 268 -20.50 13.84 -4.82
CA GLY A 268 -20.58 15.24 -4.41
C GLY A 268 -19.20 15.85 -4.09
N LEU A 269 -18.90 17.05 -4.61
CA LEU A 269 -17.69 17.83 -4.27
C LEU A 269 -17.55 18.15 -2.76
N VAL A 270 -18.62 17.96 -1.98
CA VAL A 270 -18.69 18.17 -0.52
C VAL A 270 -18.57 16.86 0.26
N ALA A 271 -18.44 15.71 -0.40
CA ALA A 271 -18.47 14.40 0.25
C ALA A 271 -17.23 14.13 1.14
N ASP A 272 -16.06 14.67 0.79
CA ASP A 272 -14.86 14.61 1.63
C ASP A 272 -15.04 15.40 2.95
N GLU A 273 -15.64 16.59 2.89
CA GLU A 273 -15.90 17.41 4.09
C GLU A 273 -16.79 16.68 5.11
N GLY A 274 -17.65 15.77 4.66
CA GLY A 274 -18.48 14.93 5.52
C GLY A 274 -17.71 13.88 6.32
N LEU A 275 -16.58 13.36 5.79
CA LEU A 275 -15.81 12.29 6.43
C LEU A 275 -14.66 12.79 7.31
N ARG A 276 -14.04 13.92 6.96
CA ARG A 276 -12.91 14.49 7.72
C ARG A 276 -13.18 14.69 9.23
N PRO A 277 -14.40 15.09 9.68
CA PRO A 277 -14.69 15.21 11.11
C PRO A 277 -14.49 13.91 11.89
N PHE A 278 -14.71 12.75 11.27
CA PHE A 278 -14.58 11.45 11.91
C PHE A 278 -13.13 11.02 12.13
N LEU A 279 -12.16 11.60 11.43
CA LEU A 279 -10.73 11.35 11.67
C LEU A 279 -10.28 11.78 13.08
N ARG A 280 -11.01 12.69 13.72
CA ARG A 280 -10.73 13.15 15.09
C ARG A 280 -11.23 12.18 16.16
N ASN A 281 -12.12 11.25 15.82
CA ASN A 281 -12.67 10.27 16.74
C ASN A 281 -11.88 8.96 16.63
N SER A 282 -11.23 8.52 17.73
CA SER A 282 -10.42 7.29 17.77
C SER A 282 -11.16 6.08 17.20
N ASP A 283 -12.41 5.90 17.59
CA ASP A 283 -13.19 4.69 17.29
C ASP A 283 -13.64 4.61 15.83
N LEU A 284 -13.67 5.75 15.14
CA LEU A 284 -14.19 5.89 13.77
C LEU A 284 -13.10 6.27 12.77
N ARG A 285 -11.92 6.67 13.26
CA ARG A 285 -10.81 7.19 12.44
C ARG A 285 -10.39 6.20 11.37
N SER A 286 -10.13 4.95 11.75
CA SER A 286 -9.63 3.93 10.83
C SER A 286 -10.62 3.64 9.69
N VAL A 287 -11.92 3.56 10.01
CA VAL A 287 -12.99 3.34 9.03
C VAL A 287 -13.16 4.54 8.10
N ALA A 288 -13.16 5.76 8.65
CA ALA A 288 -13.26 6.99 7.86
C ALA A 288 -12.04 7.17 6.94
N ALA A 289 -10.83 6.92 7.44
CA ALA A 289 -9.61 6.96 6.65
C ALA A 289 -9.61 5.92 5.54
N ALA A 290 -10.03 4.67 5.83
CA ALA A 290 -10.14 3.64 4.82
C ALA A 290 -11.11 4.01 3.68
N ALA A 291 -12.24 4.65 4.01
CA ALA A 291 -13.20 5.15 3.03
C ALA A 291 -12.64 6.31 2.20
N LEU A 292 -12.04 7.32 2.85
CA LEU A 292 -11.39 8.45 2.15
C LEU A 292 -10.34 7.97 1.17
N LEU A 293 -9.45 7.08 1.65
CA LEU A 293 -8.44 6.45 0.83
C LEU A 293 -9.13 5.76 -0.35
N LYS A 294 -10.07 4.83 -0.12
CA LYS A 294 -10.78 4.10 -1.19
C LYS A 294 -11.31 4.98 -2.33
N HIS A 295 -11.81 6.17 -2.02
CA HIS A 295 -12.39 7.08 -3.00
C HIS A 295 -11.38 8.09 -3.59
N GLY A 296 -10.08 7.90 -3.35
CA GLY A 296 -8.99 8.69 -3.94
C GLY A 296 -8.66 9.98 -3.19
N PHE A 297 -9.07 10.11 -1.92
CA PHE A 297 -8.79 11.32 -1.13
C PHE A 297 -7.59 11.10 -0.21
N PRO A 298 -6.63 12.05 -0.18
CA PRO A 298 -5.42 11.91 0.62
C PRO A 298 -5.72 12.05 2.13
N VAL A 299 -4.98 11.29 2.93
CA VAL A 299 -5.01 11.29 4.40
C VAL A 299 -3.57 11.47 4.92
N GLU A 300 -3.41 11.99 6.15
CA GLU A 300 -2.11 12.09 6.81
C GLU A 300 -1.39 10.74 6.88
N THR A 301 -0.08 10.74 6.68
CA THR A 301 0.74 9.53 6.55
C THR A 301 0.69 8.65 7.80
N GLU A 302 0.59 9.24 8.99
CA GLU A 302 0.41 8.51 10.25
C GLU A 302 -0.87 7.69 10.26
N VAL A 303 -1.98 8.27 9.79
CA VAL A 303 -3.28 7.60 9.73
C VAL A 303 -3.31 6.56 8.60
N GLN A 304 -2.64 6.84 7.49
CA GLN A 304 -2.48 5.87 6.42
C GLN A 304 -1.73 4.62 6.90
N ASN A 305 -0.66 4.80 7.68
CA ASN A 305 0.09 3.71 8.29
C ASN A 305 -0.75 2.90 9.29
N GLU A 306 -1.61 3.56 10.06
CA GLU A 306 -2.58 2.90 10.95
C GLU A 306 -3.55 1.99 10.15
N VAL A 307 -4.12 2.51 9.05
CA VAL A 307 -5.01 1.72 8.17
C VAL A 307 -4.26 0.54 7.54
N VAL A 308 -3.04 0.74 7.06
CA VAL A 308 -2.20 -0.34 6.50
C VAL A 308 -1.85 -1.38 7.57
N GLY A 309 -1.53 -0.95 8.79
CA GLY A 309 -1.27 -1.85 9.92
C GLY A 309 -2.47 -2.74 10.22
N ASN A 310 -3.66 -2.15 10.35
CA ASN A 310 -4.91 -2.87 10.58
C ASN A 310 -5.24 -3.85 9.44
N ILE A 311 -4.98 -3.46 8.19
CA ILE A 311 -5.13 -4.32 7.01
C ILE A 311 -4.22 -5.54 7.11
N VAL A 312 -2.93 -5.34 7.40
CA VAL A 312 -1.95 -6.42 7.50
C VAL A 312 -2.29 -7.36 8.66
N GLU A 313 -2.64 -6.83 9.82
CA GLU A 313 -3.05 -7.61 11.00
C GLU A 313 -4.30 -8.45 10.70
N ASN A 314 -5.28 -7.88 9.98
CA ASN A 314 -6.47 -8.62 9.57
C ASN A 314 -6.12 -9.77 8.62
N VAL A 315 -5.28 -9.54 7.62
CA VAL A 315 -4.86 -10.58 6.67
C VAL A 315 -4.05 -11.68 7.34
N GLN A 316 -3.17 -11.35 8.29
CA GLN A 316 -2.38 -12.34 9.04
C GLN A 316 -3.24 -13.27 9.89
N ARG A 317 -4.43 -12.84 10.29
CA ARG A 317 -5.34 -13.59 11.16
C ARG A 317 -6.47 -14.29 10.40
N MET A 318 -6.53 -14.15 9.07
CA MET A 318 -7.53 -14.85 8.26
C MET A 318 -7.24 -16.36 8.23
N PRO A 319 -8.28 -17.22 8.28
CA PRO A 319 -8.10 -18.66 8.11
C PRO A 319 -7.49 -19.00 6.75
N ASP A 320 -6.55 -19.94 6.73
CA ASP A 320 -5.89 -20.41 5.51
C ASP A 320 -6.92 -21.03 4.53
N GLY A 321 -6.83 -20.67 3.25
CA GLY A 321 -7.29 -21.55 2.16
C GLY A 321 -8.28 -21.00 1.13
N GLN A 322 -9.23 -20.09 1.44
CA GLN A 322 -10.19 -19.65 0.39
C GLN A 322 -10.66 -18.19 0.40
N ASN A 323 -10.52 -17.42 1.48
CA ASN A 323 -11.00 -16.02 1.49
C ASN A 323 -9.90 -14.98 1.30
N ILE A 324 -8.64 -15.34 1.53
CA ILE A 324 -7.51 -14.41 1.43
C ILE A 324 -7.41 -13.78 0.03
N ARG A 325 -7.58 -14.57 -1.04
CA ARG A 325 -7.44 -14.10 -2.43
C ARG A 325 -8.55 -13.14 -2.86
N THR A 326 -9.80 -13.46 -2.54
CA THR A 326 -10.96 -12.62 -2.85
C THR A 326 -10.88 -11.31 -2.07
N ASN A 327 -10.41 -11.37 -0.83
CA ASN A 327 -10.24 -10.22 0.04
C ASN A 327 -9.11 -9.33 -0.43
N LEU A 328 -7.95 -9.92 -0.76
CA LEU A 328 -6.85 -9.19 -1.39
C LEU A 328 -7.29 -8.57 -2.69
N ARG A 329 -8.03 -9.27 -3.56
CA ARG A 329 -8.53 -8.67 -4.80
C ARG A 329 -9.44 -7.47 -4.51
N ALA A 330 -10.42 -7.58 -3.62
CA ALA A 330 -11.27 -6.44 -3.23
C ALA A 330 -10.49 -5.28 -2.56
N MET A 331 -9.44 -5.59 -1.81
CA MET A 331 -8.57 -4.59 -1.18
C MET A 331 -7.58 -3.95 -2.16
N LEU A 332 -7.20 -4.67 -3.21
CA LEU A 332 -6.21 -4.26 -4.20
C LEU A 332 -6.84 -3.60 -5.43
N ASP A 333 -8.07 -3.93 -5.83
CA ASP A 333 -8.80 -3.30 -6.97
C ASP A 333 -9.20 -1.82 -6.70
N ARG A 334 -8.61 -1.20 -5.67
CA ARG A 334 -8.76 0.20 -5.31
C ARG A 334 -8.06 1.10 -6.35
N PRO A 335 -8.45 2.40 -6.46
CA PRO A 335 -7.71 3.38 -7.25
C PRO A 335 -6.20 3.31 -6.97
N ALA A 336 -5.40 3.41 -8.03
CA ALA A 336 -3.94 3.19 -8.00
C ALA A 336 -3.18 4.07 -6.99
N GLU A 337 -3.81 5.09 -6.42
CA GLU A 337 -3.21 5.98 -5.41
C GLU A 337 -3.21 5.41 -3.98
N ILE A 338 -3.95 4.33 -3.71
CA ILE A 338 -4.20 3.87 -2.32
C ILE A 338 -3.34 2.68 -1.92
N THR A 339 -3.02 1.80 -2.88
CA THR A 339 -2.09 0.70 -2.67
C THR A 339 -0.68 1.19 -2.86
N ASP A 340 -0.09 1.75 -1.81
CA ASP A 340 1.31 2.16 -1.82
C ASP A 340 2.25 0.99 -2.11
N TYR A 341 3.38 1.30 -2.75
CA TYR A 341 4.37 0.29 -3.14
C TYR A 341 4.86 -0.45 -1.89
N GLU A 342 4.91 0.28 -0.78
CA GLU A 342 5.16 -0.26 0.55
C GLU A 342 4.08 -1.24 1.00
N THR A 343 2.79 -0.95 0.79
CA THR A 343 1.71 -1.88 1.14
C THR A 343 1.81 -3.18 0.35
N ILE A 344 2.03 -3.09 -0.97
CA ILE A 344 2.20 -4.27 -1.83
C ILE A 344 3.42 -5.08 -1.39
N SER A 345 4.54 -4.42 -1.11
CA SER A 345 5.77 -5.06 -0.64
C SER A 345 5.60 -5.76 0.71
N ARG A 346 4.94 -5.08 1.67
CA ARG A 346 4.64 -5.65 3.00
C ARG A 346 3.71 -6.86 2.89
N LEU A 347 2.65 -6.77 2.08
CA LEU A 347 1.75 -7.91 1.84
C LEU A 347 2.51 -9.09 1.22
N ALA A 348 3.33 -8.85 0.20
CA ALA A 348 4.13 -9.89 -0.44
C ALA A 348 5.12 -10.59 0.51
N SER A 349 5.58 -9.89 1.57
CA SER A 349 6.47 -10.46 2.57
C SER A 349 5.77 -11.41 3.56
N LEU A 350 4.43 -11.43 3.59
CA LEU A 350 3.66 -12.25 4.52
C LEU A 350 3.74 -13.74 4.18
N PRO A 351 4.03 -14.63 5.14
CA PRO A 351 4.09 -16.08 4.91
C PRO A 351 2.77 -16.66 4.37
N THR A 352 1.63 -16.13 4.83
CA THR A 352 0.28 -16.53 4.42
C THR A 352 -0.04 -16.17 2.95
N LEU A 353 0.73 -15.26 2.34
CA LEU A 353 0.51 -14.77 0.98
C LEU A 353 1.55 -15.28 -0.03
N GLN A 354 2.37 -16.26 0.34
CA GLN A 354 3.39 -16.83 -0.55
C GLN A 354 2.85 -17.83 -1.58
N GLU A 355 1.55 -18.12 -1.54
CA GLU A 355 0.90 -18.98 -2.53
C GLU A 355 1.04 -18.41 -3.96
N PRO A 356 1.31 -19.25 -4.98
CA PRO A 356 1.59 -18.78 -6.35
C PRO A 356 0.49 -17.89 -6.94
N GLU A 357 -0.78 -18.24 -6.74
CA GLU A 357 -1.91 -17.48 -7.27
C GLU A 357 -2.07 -16.11 -6.57
N THR A 358 -1.80 -16.03 -5.26
CA THR A 358 -1.84 -14.77 -4.51
C THR A 358 -0.69 -13.85 -4.90
N ARG A 359 0.50 -14.42 -5.14
CA ARG A 359 1.64 -13.68 -5.70
C ARG A 359 1.33 -13.13 -7.09
N GLN A 360 0.60 -13.87 -7.93
CA GLN A 360 0.18 -13.40 -9.25
C GLN A 360 -0.83 -12.24 -9.18
N LEU A 361 -1.72 -12.23 -8.18
CA LEU A 361 -2.62 -11.09 -7.96
C LEU A 361 -1.86 -9.85 -7.50
N LEU A 362 -0.92 -10.02 -6.57
CA LEU A 362 -0.07 -8.93 -6.10
C LEU A 362 0.82 -8.38 -7.22
N SER A 363 1.36 -9.25 -8.08
CA SER A 363 2.18 -8.84 -9.22
C SER A 363 1.37 -8.09 -10.27
N ALA A 364 0.18 -8.57 -10.63
CA ALA A 364 -0.70 -7.90 -11.58
C ALA A 364 -1.09 -6.49 -11.09
N GLN A 365 -1.40 -6.35 -9.80
CA GLN A 365 -1.71 -5.03 -9.22
C GLN A 365 -0.49 -4.11 -9.20
N LEU A 366 0.69 -4.65 -8.86
CA LEU A 366 1.94 -3.90 -8.90
C LEU A 366 2.22 -3.36 -10.31
N VAL A 367 2.09 -4.21 -11.33
CA VAL A 367 2.28 -3.84 -12.74
C VAL A 367 1.32 -2.73 -13.13
N ARG A 368 0.01 -2.89 -12.88
CA ARG A 368 -1.01 -1.89 -13.22
C ARG A 368 -0.71 -0.51 -12.61
N ARG A 369 -0.19 -0.49 -11.39
CA ARG A 369 0.19 0.76 -10.74
C ARG A 369 1.47 1.36 -11.32
N LEU A 370 2.49 0.54 -11.54
CA LEU A 370 3.75 0.98 -12.14
C LEU A 370 3.50 1.58 -13.53
N GLU A 371 2.68 0.93 -14.36
CA GLU A 371 2.26 1.45 -15.67
C GLU A 371 1.56 2.81 -15.54
N ALA A 372 0.62 2.94 -14.60
CA ALA A 372 -0.08 4.20 -14.36
C ALA A 372 0.90 5.33 -13.97
N ASP A 373 1.87 5.07 -13.10
CA ASP A 373 2.84 6.07 -12.69
C ASP A 373 3.89 6.38 -13.76
N PHE A 374 4.34 5.39 -14.54
CA PHE A 374 5.23 5.64 -15.69
C PHE A 374 4.56 6.45 -16.80
N SER A 375 3.24 6.34 -16.94
CA SER A 375 2.45 7.08 -17.94
C SER A 375 2.24 8.56 -17.59
N LYS A 376 2.42 8.96 -16.33
CA LYS A 376 2.29 10.36 -15.89
C LYS A 376 3.45 11.20 -16.44
N ASP A 377 3.21 12.47 -16.76
CA ASP A 377 4.27 13.36 -17.25
C ASP A 377 5.27 13.80 -16.16
N ASP A 378 4.88 13.70 -14.89
CA ASP A 378 5.69 14.15 -13.76
C ASP A 378 6.85 13.18 -13.45
N HIS A 379 8.05 13.74 -13.40
CA HIS A 379 9.30 13.03 -13.16
C HIS A 379 9.35 12.34 -11.77
N PHE A 380 8.73 12.93 -10.74
CA PHE A 380 8.77 12.35 -9.39
C PHE A 380 8.07 10.99 -9.34
N PHE A 381 6.92 10.83 -10.02
CA PHE A 381 6.21 9.56 -10.11
C PHE A 381 7.03 8.50 -10.85
N LYS A 382 7.72 8.87 -11.94
CA LYS A 382 8.60 7.96 -12.68
C LYS A 382 9.77 7.45 -11.85
N VAL A 383 10.39 8.31 -11.03
CA VAL A 383 11.48 7.92 -10.13
C VAL A 383 10.99 7.02 -9.00
N ALA A 384 9.83 7.34 -8.41
CA ALA A 384 9.22 6.50 -7.38
C ALA A 384 8.85 5.11 -7.92
N ALA A 385 8.25 5.05 -9.12
CA ALA A 385 7.93 3.81 -9.80
C ALA A 385 9.19 2.99 -10.10
N MET A 386 10.26 3.59 -10.63
CA MET A 386 11.55 2.92 -10.85
C MET A 386 12.12 2.32 -9.55
N SER A 387 12.10 3.08 -8.46
CA SER A 387 12.56 2.59 -7.16
C SER A 387 11.70 1.41 -6.67
N ALA A 388 10.39 1.47 -6.87
CA ALA A 388 9.48 0.40 -6.51
C ALA A 388 9.66 -0.87 -7.35
N THR A 389 9.94 -0.72 -8.66
CA THR A 389 10.31 -1.84 -9.55
C THR A 389 11.56 -2.56 -9.03
N PHE A 390 12.57 -1.81 -8.58
CA PHE A 390 13.78 -2.38 -8.01
C PHE A 390 13.51 -3.15 -6.72
N LEU A 391 12.76 -2.55 -5.78
CA LEU A 391 12.47 -3.14 -4.47
C LEU A 391 11.56 -4.39 -4.55
N ASN A 392 10.72 -4.49 -5.58
CA ASN A 392 9.71 -5.54 -5.72
C ASN A 392 10.00 -6.49 -6.90
N ARG A 393 11.26 -6.59 -7.36
CA ARG A 393 11.63 -7.42 -8.51
C ARG A 393 11.19 -8.88 -8.36
N ASP A 394 11.30 -9.44 -7.17
CA ASP A 394 10.91 -10.83 -6.89
C ASP A 394 9.41 -11.10 -7.13
N LEU A 395 8.56 -10.06 -7.09
CA LEU A 395 7.13 -10.16 -7.41
C LEU A 395 6.85 -10.04 -8.91
N LEU A 396 7.72 -9.35 -9.65
CA LEU A 396 7.56 -9.08 -11.09
C LEU A 396 8.02 -10.26 -11.97
N GLY A 397 8.53 -11.35 -11.38
CA GLY A 397 9.14 -12.47 -12.11
C GLY A 397 8.22 -13.18 -13.11
N GLU A 398 8.73 -13.31 -14.34
CA GLU A 398 8.25 -14.12 -15.49
C GLU A 398 6.89 -13.80 -16.13
N SER A 399 6.28 -12.63 -15.91
CA SER A 399 5.12 -12.19 -16.72
C SER A 399 5.53 -11.29 -17.89
N ASP A 400 4.91 -11.47 -19.07
CA ASP A 400 5.15 -10.57 -20.22
C ASP A 400 4.73 -9.12 -19.90
N GLU A 401 3.73 -8.93 -19.04
CA GLU A 401 3.26 -7.61 -18.57
C GLU A 401 4.32 -6.90 -17.70
N ALA A 402 5.08 -7.65 -16.90
CA ALA A 402 6.19 -7.08 -16.12
C ALA A 402 7.38 -6.65 -17.00
N ALA A 403 7.52 -7.17 -18.22
CA ALA A 403 8.61 -6.81 -19.12
C ALA A 403 8.52 -5.34 -19.58
N GLU A 404 7.32 -4.82 -19.86
CA GLU A 404 7.11 -3.41 -20.25
C GLU A 404 7.40 -2.45 -19.09
N VAL A 405 7.03 -2.84 -17.87
CA VAL A 405 7.38 -2.11 -16.64
C VAL A 405 8.89 -2.07 -16.44
N LEU A 406 9.58 -3.19 -16.61
CA LEU A 406 11.04 -3.26 -16.52
C LEU A 406 11.71 -2.42 -17.62
N LYS A 407 11.18 -2.41 -18.84
CA LYS A 407 11.64 -1.54 -19.93
C LYS A 407 11.51 -0.06 -19.53
N SER A 408 10.33 0.35 -19.06
CA SER A 408 10.06 1.73 -18.62
C SER A 408 10.99 2.16 -17.49
N ALA A 409 11.18 1.30 -16.49
CA ALA A 409 12.11 1.55 -15.38
C ALA A 409 13.56 1.67 -15.86
N THR A 410 13.98 0.85 -16.85
CA THR A 410 15.33 0.89 -17.41
C THR A 410 15.58 2.19 -18.19
N ILE A 411 14.59 2.68 -18.94
CA ILE A 411 14.68 3.95 -19.66
C ILE A 411 14.87 5.10 -18.67
N VAL A 412 14.07 5.15 -17.59
CA VAL A 412 14.19 6.17 -16.55
C VAL A 412 15.56 6.10 -15.85
N ALA A 413 16.04 4.89 -15.54
CA ALA A 413 17.36 4.70 -14.95
C ALA A 413 18.50 5.15 -15.87
N ALA A 414 18.38 4.92 -17.18
CA ALA A 414 19.35 5.34 -18.18
C ALA A 414 19.37 6.87 -18.33
N ASP A 415 18.21 7.53 -18.36
CA ASP A 415 18.11 8.99 -18.42
C ASP A 415 18.73 9.65 -17.18
N LEU A 416 18.66 9.00 -16.01
CA LEU A 416 19.30 9.43 -14.76
C LEU A 416 20.79 9.05 -14.65
N GLY A 417 21.31 8.22 -15.56
CA GLY A 417 22.71 7.76 -15.53
C GLY A 417 23.01 6.67 -14.49
N LEU A 418 22.02 5.90 -14.05
CA LEU A 418 22.15 4.87 -13.01
C LEU A 418 22.60 3.50 -13.58
N VAL A 419 23.90 3.35 -13.87
CA VAL A 419 24.47 2.17 -14.59
C VAL A 419 24.08 0.85 -13.95
N ASN A 420 24.21 0.77 -12.61
CA ASN A 420 23.96 -0.47 -11.88
C ASN A 420 22.49 -0.90 -12.03
N VAL A 421 21.56 0.05 -11.96
CA VAL A 421 20.12 -0.22 -12.08
C VAL A 421 19.76 -0.65 -13.51
N VAL A 422 20.34 0.01 -14.51
CA VAL A 422 20.15 -0.35 -15.92
C VAL A 422 20.60 -1.78 -16.18
N ASN A 423 21.79 -2.16 -15.73
CA ASN A 423 22.31 -3.52 -15.91
C ASN A 423 21.49 -4.57 -15.14
N GLU A 424 20.95 -4.19 -13.98
CA GLU A 424 20.15 -5.10 -13.16
C GLU A 424 18.83 -5.46 -13.83
N PHE A 425 18.11 -4.47 -14.37
CA PHE A 425 16.88 -4.68 -15.13
C PHE A 425 17.13 -5.27 -16.52
N ALA A 426 18.27 -4.95 -17.12
CA ALA A 426 18.62 -5.37 -18.47
C ALA A 426 18.60 -6.88 -18.71
N ASN A 427 18.91 -7.66 -17.68
CA ASN A 427 19.02 -9.11 -17.77
C ASN A 427 17.66 -9.80 -17.99
N ASP A 428 16.56 -9.14 -17.61
CA ASP A 428 15.21 -9.73 -17.62
C ASP A 428 14.36 -9.28 -18.82
N ILE A 429 14.90 -8.41 -19.69
CA ILE A 429 14.17 -7.81 -20.81
C ILE A 429 14.66 -8.43 -22.13
N LYS A 430 13.72 -8.77 -23.02
CA LYS A 430 14.04 -9.20 -24.41
C LYS A 430 14.74 -8.05 -25.16
N GLN A 431 15.58 -8.37 -26.15
CA GLN A 431 16.21 -7.34 -26.98
C GLN A 431 15.14 -6.43 -27.61
N ASP A 432 15.31 -5.13 -27.41
CA ASP A 432 14.40 -4.06 -27.83
C ASP A 432 15.22 -2.87 -28.32
N ASP A 433 14.84 -2.31 -29.47
CA ASP A 433 15.60 -1.26 -30.14
C ASP A 433 15.62 0.05 -29.35
N ASP A 434 14.50 0.47 -28.75
CA ASP A 434 14.45 1.71 -27.96
C ASP A 434 15.36 1.62 -26.74
N LEU A 435 15.38 0.44 -26.11
CA LEU A 435 16.23 0.15 -24.96
C LEU A 435 17.71 0.18 -25.34
N ALA A 436 18.08 -0.39 -26.49
CA ALA A 436 19.43 -0.35 -27.01
C ALA A 436 19.89 1.09 -27.29
N SER A 437 19.04 1.92 -27.90
CA SER A 437 19.30 3.35 -28.12
C SER A 437 19.55 4.10 -26.81
N LYS A 438 18.71 3.88 -25.80
CA LYS A 438 18.88 4.53 -24.48
C LYS A 438 20.12 4.09 -23.72
N ARG A 439 20.49 2.82 -23.80
CA ARG A 439 21.77 2.33 -23.26
C ARG A 439 22.97 2.94 -23.99
N ALA A 440 22.88 3.10 -25.31
CA ALA A 440 23.92 3.76 -26.08
C ALA A 440 24.05 5.25 -25.74
N GLU A 441 22.94 5.98 -25.60
CA GLU A 441 22.95 7.38 -25.14
C GLU A 441 23.65 7.53 -23.78
N MET A 442 23.31 6.65 -22.84
CA MET A 442 23.90 6.63 -21.52
C MET A 442 25.41 6.31 -21.58
N ALA A 443 25.79 5.24 -22.27
CA ALA A 443 27.19 4.84 -22.41
C ALA A 443 28.02 5.95 -23.08
N PHE A 444 27.45 6.65 -24.08
CA PHE A 444 28.08 7.79 -24.71
C PHE A 444 28.28 8.96 -23.73
N ARG A 445 27.25 9.34 -22.95
CA ARG A 445 27.37 10.40 -21.91
C ARG A 445 28.43 10.06 -20.85
N MET A 446 28.61 8.78 -20.54
CA MET A 446 29.58 8.30 -19.56
C MET A 446 30.96 7.99 -20.14
N PHE A 447 31.15 8.18 -21.46
CA PHE A 447 32.36 7.81 -22.19
C PHE A 447 32.75 6.31 -22.05
N ASP A 448 31.76 5.42 -21.88
CA ASP A 448 31.98 3.98 -21.83
C ASP A 448 32.08 3.38 -23.24
N VAL A 449 33.28 3.45 -23.80
CA VAL A 449 33.64 2.93 -25.11
C VAL A 449 33.41 1.41 -25.21
N THR A 450 33.57 0.69 -24.09
CA THR A 450 33.44 -0.78 -24.09
C THR A 450 31.98 -1.19 -24.22
N ALA A 451 31.09 -0.53 -23.48
CA ALA A 451 29.66 -0.75 -23.59
C ALA A 451 29.13 -0.43 -25.00
N LEU A 452 29.53 0.72 -25.59
CA LEU A 452 29.14 1.07 -26.96
C LEU A 452 29.66 0.08 -28.00
N ARG A 453 30.88 -0.43 -27.82
CA ARG A 453 31.44 -1.47 -28.70
C ARG A 453 30.60 -2.75 -28.64
N ASN A 454 30.24 -3.20 -27.44
CA ASN A 454 29.39 -4.38 -27.26
C ASN A 454 28.00 -4.17 -27.89
N LEU A 455 27.34 -3.03 -27.60
CA LEU A 455 26.02 -2.70 -28.15
C LEU A 455 26.03 -2.63 -29.68
N SER A 456 27.03 -1.99 -30.28
CA SER A 456 27.17 -1.92 -31.74
C SER A 456 27.44 -3.28 -32.41
N GLY A 457 27.91 -4.26 -31.62
CA GLY A 457 28.08 -5.64 -32.04
C GLY A 457 26.79 -6.46 -31.94
N THR A 458 26.00 -6.26 -30.88
CA THR A 458 24.75 -6.99 -30.63
C THR A 458 23.58 -6.46 -31.45
N ASP A 459 23.47 -5.14 -31.60
CA ASP A 459 22.33 -4.47 -32.24
C ASP A 459 22.80 -3.59 -33.42
N PRO A 460 23.41 -4.19 -34.47
CA PRO A 460 24.05 -3.45 -35.56
C PRO A 460 23.07 -2.73 -36.49
N ASN A 461 21.78 -3.03 -36.42
CA ASN A 461 20.74 -2.43 -37.26
C ASN A 461 20.13 -1.17 -36.64
N ASN A 462 20.41 -0.90 -35.37
CA ASN A 462 19.90 0.29 -34.69
C ASN A 462 20.73 1.52 -35.08
N THR A 463 20.06 2.52 -35.65
CA THR A 463 20.69 3.74 -36.19
C THR A 463 21.30 4.60 -35.10
N ASP A 464 20.67 4.71 -33.94
CA ASP A 464 21.20 5.52 -32.83
C ASP A 464 22.42 4.85 -32.18
N VAL A 465 22.36 3.53 -31.98
CA VAL A 465 23.49 2.76 -31.45
C VAL A 465 24.71 2.90 -32.36
N THR A 466 24.53 2.74 -33.67
CA THR A 466 25.64 2.84 -34.64
C THR A 466 26.15 4.27 -34.79
N ARG A 467 25.28 5.29 -34.77
CA ARG A 467 25.66 6.71 -34.76
C ARG A 467 26.50 7.05 -33.54
N LEU A 468 26.03 6.73 -32.33
CA LEU A 468 26.74 7.03 -31.08
C LEU A 468 28.04 6.24 -30.93
N ALA A 469 28.07 4.99 -31.39
CA ALA A 469 29.29 4.19 -31.46
C ALA A 469 30.32 4.81 -32.42
N ALA A 470 29.90 5.30 -33.59
CA ALA A 470 30.79 5.96 -34.54
C ALA A 470 31.34 7.28 -34.00
N MET A 471 30.49 8.10 -33.36
CA MET A 471 30.95 9.30 -32.65
C MET A 471 31.98 8.95 -31.57
N SER A 472 31.70 7.93 -30.74
CA SER A 472 32.65 7.48 -29.71
C SER A 472 33.95 6.95 -30.31
N ALA A 473 33.93 6.29 -31.47
CA ALA A 473 35.13 5.82 -32.16
C ALA A 473 36.01 6.98 -32.65
N ILE A 474 35.40 8.06 -33.15
CA ILE A 474 36.09 9.30 -33.52
C ILE A 474 36.73 9.92 -32.26
N MET A 475 35.96 10.07 -31.19
CA MET A 475 36.44 10.64 -29.92
C MET A 475 37.59 9.82 -29.30
N ALA A 476 37.52 8.49 -29.38
CA ALA A 476 38.54 7.58 -28.87
C ALA A 476 39.72 7.35 -29.84
N ARG A 477 39.66 7.91 -31.05
CA ARG A 477 40.65 7.73 -32.14
C ARG A 477 40.86 6.27 -32.56
N ASP A 478 39.83 5.44 -32.43
CA ASP A 478 39.88 4.03 -32.83
C ASP A 478 39.42 3.87 -34.29
N THR A 479 40.37 4.06 -35.20
CA THR A 479 40.14 3.98 -36.66
C THR A 479 39.72 2.59 -37.11
N MET A 480 40.17 1.54 -36.42
CA MET A 480 39.83 0.15 -36.71
C MET A 480 38.37 -0.12 -36.37
N TRP A 481 37.91 0.35 -35.21
CA TRP A 481 36.51 0.23 -34.83
C TRP A 481 35.60 1.07 -35.75
N LEU A 482 35.99 2.32 -36.05
CA LEU A 482 35.23 3.19 -36.96
C LEU A 482 35.01 2.53 -38.34
N GLN A 483 36.04 1.90 -38.92
CA GLN A 483 35.92 1.20 -40.21
C GLN A 483 34.89 0.06 -40.21
N THR A 484 34.68 -0.59 -39.07
CA THR A 484 33.67 -1.66 -38.94
C THR A 484 32.23 -1.14 -38.81
N LEU A 485 32.07 0.13 -38.41
CA LEU A 485 30.77 0.79 -38.23
C LEU A 485 30.32 1.55 -39.47
N VAL A 486 31.25 2.11 -40.25
CA VAL A 486 30.99 2.97 -41.41
C VAL A 486 29.98 2.39 -42.41
N SER A 487 29.97 1.06 -42.62
CA SER A 487 29.03 0.42 -43.55
C SER A 487 27.62 0.21 -42.96
N LYS A 488 27.45 0.42 -41.66
CA LYS A 488 26.21 0.18 -40.90
C LYS A 488 25.50 1.47 -40.49
N VAL A 489 26.22 2.58 -40.44
CA VAL A 489 25.69 3.90 -40.08
C VAL A 489 24.75 4.41 -41.18
N SER A 490 23.60 4.96 -40.78
CA SER A 490 22.64 5.60 -41.69
C SER A 490 23.19 6.91 -42.26
N LEU A 491 22.89 7.16 -43.54
CA LEU A 491 23.31 8.38 -44.25
C LEU A 491 22.20 9.44 -44.30
N ASP A 492 21.37 9.49 -43.26
CA ASP A 492 20.38 10.55 -43.09
C ASP A 492 21.04 11.87 -42.68
N ALA A 493 20.38 13.00 -42.96
CA ALA A 493 20.95 14.33 -42.79
C ALA A 493 21.38 14.63 -41.34
N ALA A 494 20.61 14.17 -40.34
CA ALA A 494 20.92 14.39 -38.94
C ALA A 494 22.19 13.63 -38.51
N THR A 495 22.26 12.33 -38.81
CA THR A 495 23.42 11.48 -38.50
C THR A 495 24.69 11.97 -39.18
N LEU A 496 24.60 12.37 -40.46
CA LEU A 496 25.73 12.93 -41.20
C LEU A 496 26.30 14.18 -40.53
N VAL A 497 25.42 15.13 -40.16
CA VAL A 497 25.85 16.37 -39.50
C VAL A 497 26.49 16.10 -38.15
N ASP A 498 25.90 15.25 -37.32
CA ASP A 498 26.46 14.91 -36.01
C ASP A 498 27.86 14.30 -36.11
N LEU A 499 28.09 13.43 -37.10
CA LEU A 499 29.39 12.78 -37.31
C LEU A 499 30.45 13.74 -37.82
N ILE A 500 30.16 14.54 -38.85
CA ILE A 500 31.14 15.50 -39.40
C ILE A 500 31.46 16.59 -38.38
N GLU A 501 30.49 17.03 -37.58
CA GLU A 501 30.74 17.98 -36.49
C GLU A 501 31.61 17.35 -35.41
N CYS A 502 31.34 16.10 -35.02
CA CYS A 502 32.18 15.37 -34.08
C CYS A 502 33.62 15.27 -34.60
N ASP A 503 33.83 14.87 -35.85
CA ASP A 503 35.18 14.77 -36.43
C ASP A 503 35.89 16.14 -36.52
N ALA A 504 35.15 17.20 -36.83
CA ALA A 504 35.68 18.56 -36.87
C ALA A 504 36.11 19.10 -35.49
N VAL A 505 35.37 18.76 -34.43
CA VAL A 505 35.72 19.14 -33.04
C VAL A 505 37.04 18.50 -32.60
N TYR A 506 37.26 17.23 -32.95
CA TYR A 506 38.49 16.53 -32.59
C TYR A 506 39.65 16.77 -33.58
N GLY A 507 39.35 17.27 -34.78
CA GLY A 507 40.31 17.89 -35.71
C GLY A 507 41.23 16.93 -36.47
N ASP A 508 41.06 15.62 -36.29
CA ASP A 508 41.89 14.59 -36.91
C ASP A 508 41.35 14.11 -38.27
N TRP A 509 40.12 14.49 -38.62
CA TRP A 509 39.47 14.21 -39.92
C TRP A 509 39.53 12.72 -40.31
N VAL A 510 39.09 11.86 -39.38
CA VAL A 510 39.22 10.40 -39.46
C VAL A 510 38.08 9.75 -40.25
N LEU A 511 36.96 10.47 -40.46
CA LEU A 511 35.83 9.97 -41.24
C LEU A 511 36.20 9.73 -42.71
N PRO A 512 35.67 8.68 -43.35
CA PRO A 512 35.89 8.44 -44.77
C PRO A 512 35.21 9.49 -45.67
N GLU A 513 35.78 9.73 -46.85
CA GLU A 513 35.38 10.83 -47.76
C GLU A 513 33.91 10.77 -48.21
N ASN A 514 33.32 9.58 -48.29
CA ASN A 514 31.93 9.39 -48.68
C ASN A 514 30.94 10.09 -47.73
N PHE A 515 31.26 10.23 -46.44
CA PHE A 515 30.40 10.97 -45.49
C PHE A 515 30.42 12.47 -45.78
N TYR A 516 31.57 13.02 -46.16
CA TYR A 516 31.69 14.44 -46.52
C TYR A 516 31.00 14.75 -47.85
N VAL A 517 31.15 13.87 -48.85
CA VAL A 517 30.43 13.99 -50.13
C VAL A 517 28.92 13.86 -49.93
N ALA A 518 28.47 12.98 -49.05
CA ALA A 518 27.05 12.86 -48.70
C ALA A 518 26.55 14.13 -47.97
N ALA A 519 27.36 14.72 -47.09
CA ALA A 519 27.02 15.96 -46.40
C ALA A 519 26.86 17.16 -47.35
N GLU A 520 27.62 17.22 -48.45
CA GLU A 520 27.46 18.23 -49.51
C GLU A 520 26.09 18.17 -50.23
N GLN A 521 25.45 17.00 -50.21
CA GLN A 521 24.19 16.73 -50.90
C GLN A 521 22.96 16.86 -49.99
N ILE A 522 23.13 17.27 -48.73
CA ILE A 522 22.02 17.49 -47.80
C ILE A 522 21.12 18.61 -48.34
N ALA A 523 19.84 18.29 -48.53
CA ALA A 523 18.82 19.22 -49.03
C ALA A 523 17.90 19.76 -47.92
N ASP A 524 18.03 19.26 -46.70
CA ASP A 524 17.21 19.69 -45.56
C ASP A 524 17.66 21.06 -45.02
N GLU A 525 16.77 22.05 -45.09
CA GLU A 525 17.03 23.44 -44.69
C GLU A 525 17.55 23.57 -43.25
N GLN A 526 17.19 22.66 -42.35
CA GLN A 526 17.66 22.70 -40.96
C GLN A 526 19.14 22.36 -40.81
N TYR A 527 19.70 21.58 -41.73
CA TYR A 527 21.03 20.99 -41.61
C TYR A 527 22.07 21.58 -42.58
N ILE A 528 21.64 22.24 -43.66
CA ILE A 528 22.53 22.82 -44.69
C ILE A 528 23.56 23.77 -44.09
N ALA A 529 23.15 24.72 -43.24
CA ALA A 529 24.05 25.74 -42.69
C ALA A 529 25.14 25.12 -41.81
N ARG A 530 24.77 24.11 -41.00
CA ARG A 530 25.69 23.36 -40.12
C ARG A 530 26.70 22.56 -40.95
N ALA A 531 26.22 21.81 -41.94
CA ALA A 531 27.07 21.02 -42.82
C ALA A 531 28.08 21.89 -43.59
N GLN A 532 27.63 23.02 -44.16
CA GLN A 532 28.50 23.95 -44.89
C GLN A 532 29.59 24.57 -44.00
N ALA A 533 29.26 24.89 -42.74
CA ALA A 533 30.24 25.44 -41.80
C ALA A 533 31.39 24.44 -41.54
N VAL A 534 31.07 23.16 -41.33
CA VAL A 534 32.05 22.10 -41.13
C VAL A 534 32.89 21.85 -42.38
N LEU A 535 32.27 21.77 -43.55
CA LEU A 535 32.97 21.58 -44.82
C LEU A 535 33.93 22.73 -45.13
N ALA A 536 33.53 23.97 -44.84
CA ALA A 536 34.40 25.13 -44.95
C ALA A 536 35.57 25.09 -43.95
N LEU A 537 35.34 24.61 -42.73
CA LEU A 537 36.39 24.42 -41.72
C LEU A 537 37.40 23.35 -42.15
N ARG A 538 36.92 22.25 -42.74
CA ARG A 538 37.76 21.18 -43.30
C ARG A 538 38.64 21.66 -44.45
N ALA A 539 38.07 22.43 -45.38
CA ALA A 539 38.82 23.02 -46.49
C ALA A 539 39.95 23.94 -46.00
N ARG A 540 39.72 24.67 -44.89
CA ARG A 540 40.75 25.50 -44.24
C ARG A 540 41.79 24.66 -43.50
N GLY A 541 41.38 23.62 -42.78
CA GLY A 541 42.28 22.71 -42.05
C GLY A 541 43.19 21.87 -42.96
N SER A 542 42.67 21.42 -44.10
CA SER A 542 43.43 20.68 -45.13
C SER A 542 44.43 21.58 -45.87
N ALA A 543 44.15 22.89 -45.97
CA ALA A 543 45.10 23.88 -46.49
C ALA A 543 46.27 24.17 -45.53
N THR A 544 46.13 23.84 -44.25
CA THR A 544 47.18 23.90 -43.22
C THR A 544 47.80 22.53 -42.93
N GLY A 545 48.07 21.73 -43.96
CA GLY A 545 49.01 20.62 -43.82
C GLY A 545 50.33 21.15 -43.24
N SER A 546 50.88 20.45 -42.24
CA SER A 546 52.16 20.74 -41.57
C SER A 546 53.15 21.40 -42.53
N ARG A 547 53.22 22.74 -42.48
CA ARG A 547 54.18 23.50 -43.29
C ARG A 547 55.52 23.25 -42.61
N LYS A 548 56.41 22.49 -43.26
CA LYS A 548 57.83 22.49 -42.87
C LYS A 548 58.36 23.88 -43.13
N ILE A 549 58.29 24.75 -42.12
CA ILE A 549 58.88 26.08 -42.15
C ILE A 549 60.39 25.86 -41.99
N HIS A 550 61.17 26.25 -43.00
CA HIS A 550 62.61 26.31 -42.83
C HIS A 550 62.94 27.38 -41.78
N LEU A 551 63.93 27.14 -40.90
CA LEU A 551 64.23 28.02 -39.76
C LEU A 551 64.40 29.52 -40.17
N ASN A 552 64.79 29.72 -41.42
CA ASN A 552 65.07 31.00 -42.05
C ASN A 552 63.79 31.79 -42.39
N GLU A 553 62.64 31.12 -42.49
CA GLU A 553 61.34 31.67 -42.90
C GLU A 553 60.45 31.99 -41.68
N ILE A 554 60.93 31.72 -40.46
CA ILE A 554 60.21 31.99 -39.20
C ILE A 554 59.92 33.49 -39.00
N PRO A 555 60.84 34.44 -39.27
CA PRO A 555 60.58 35.85 -39.03
C PRO A 555 59.46 36.42 -39.93
N GLU A 556 59.46 36.05 -41.21
CA GLU A 556 58.46 36.51 -42.18
C GLU A 556 57.08 35.90 -41.89
N ASN A 557 57.02 34.62 -41.54
CA ASN A 557 55.75 33.97 -41.19
C ASN A 557 55.17 34.51 -39.88
N LEU A 558 55.99 34.88 -38.88
CA LEU A 558 55.52 35.51 -37.65
C LEU A 558 54.95 36.92 -37.88
N GLN A 559 55.54 37.70 -38.80
CA GLN A 559 54.99 39.00 -39.20
C GLN A 559 53.66 38.85 -39.95
N LEU A 560 53.53 37.83 -40.79
CA LEU A 560 52.30 37.55 -41.53
C LEU A 560 51.18 37.10 -40.58
N ILE A 561 51.51 36.31 -39.57
CA ILE A 561 50.58 35.90 -38.51
C ILE A 561 50.18 37.10 -37.64
N SER A 562 51.10 38.00 -37.29
CA SER A 562 50.74 39.20 -36.52
C SER A 562 49.80 40.12 -37.29
N GLN A 563 50.04 40.32 -38.59
CA GLN A 563 49.16 41.11 -39.46
C GLN A 563 47.76 40.48 -39.63
N LEU A 564 47.68 39.15 -39.69
CA LEU A 564 46.40 38.44 -39.75
C LEU A 564 45.62 38.49 -38.43
N LEU A 565 46.31 38.48 -37.28
CA LEU A 565 45.70 38.66 -35.97
C LEU A 565 45.20 40.10 -35.77
N ASP A 566 45.98 41.11 -36.18
CA ASP A 566 45.58 42.51 -36.08
C ASP A 566 44.36 42.82 -36.99
N SER A 567 44.27 42.19 -38.16
CA SER A 567 43.13 42.36 -39.08
C SER A 567 41.86 41.64 -38.65
N THR A 568 41.96 40.55 -37.87
CA THR A 568 40.78 39.84 -37.33
C THR A 568 40.25 40.47 -36.05
N ILE A 569 41.10 41.11 -35.25
CA ILE A 569 40.68 41.82 -34.02
C ILE A 569 40.08 43.20 -34.34
N GLY A 570 40.47 43.84 -35.45
CA GLY A 570 39.94 45.15 -35.86
C GLY A 570 38.51 45.16 -36.46
N GLY A 571 37.88 43.99 -36.65
CA GLY A 571 36.54 43.86 -37.25
C GLY A 571 35.40 43.60 -36.26
N ALA A 572 35.68 43.52 -34.97
CA ALA A 572 34.68 43.35 -33.91
C ALA A 572 34.85 44.46 -32.85
N LEU A 573 34.47 45.69 -33.23
CA LEU A 573 34.05 46.74 -32.31
C LEU A 573 32.70 47.29 -32.76
#